data_AF-A0A931BXT1-F1
#
_entry.id   AF-A0A931BXT1-F1
#
_cell.length_a   1.000
_cell.length_b   1.000
_cell.length_c   1.000
_cell.angle_alpha   90.00
_cell.angle_beta   90.00
_cell.angle_gamma   90.00
#
_symmetry.space_group_name_H-M   'P 1'
#
loop_
_entity.id
_entity.type
_entity.pdbx_description
1 polymer ?
#
loop_
_entity_poly.entity_id
_entity_poly.type
_entity_poly.pdbx_seq_one_letter_code
_entity_poly.pdbx_strand_id
1 'polypeptide(L)'
;MKPTRLHYRISDSLGPGPKMVGIVVVLAVAYLFRPHPLLALLLLVIGLLPLLIHKCIEFDLYRGVYRVGVCLAGKTFGREEPYPGVDFLFLKKNRHITETQTRYARFDNVAITFDGFIKFADGTKALLIRVKDKQKAIQFLGRMAKDLEAEVRDFTEGHYY
;
A
#
# COMPACT_ATOMS: atom_id res chain seq x y z
N MET A 1 -12.05 0.72 -25.68
CA MET A 1 -12.58 -0.14 -24.61
C MET A 1 -11.86 0.22 -23.32
N LYS A 2 -12.57 0.66 -22.28
CA LYS A 2 -11.94 0.89 -20.97
C LYS A 2 -11.47 -0.46 -20.40
N PRO A 3 -10.31 -0.52 -19.74
CA PRO A 3 -9.92 -1.73 -19.02
C PRO A 3 -10.98 -2.01 -17.95
N THR A 4 -11.60 -3.18 -18.02
CA THR A 4 -12.65 -3.63 -17.09
C THR A 4 -12.11 -3.93 -15.70
N ARG A 5 -10.78 -4.07 -15.57
CA ARG A 5 -10.07 -4.26 -14.31
C ARG A 5 -9.02 -3.18 -14.12
N LEU A 6 -9.14 -2.46 -13.00
CA LEU A 6 -8.17 -1.45 -12.58
C LEU A 6 -7.42 -1.97 -11.37
N HIS A 7 -6.09 -1.99 -11.43
CA HIS A 7 -5.24 -2.50 -10.36
C HIS A 7 -4.30 -1.39 -9.87
N TYR A 8 -4.39 -1.06 -8.59
CA TYR A 8 -3.60 -0.01 -7.97
C TYR A 8 -2.82 -0.54 -6.77
N ARG A 9 -1.55 -0.17 -6.70
CA ARG A 9 -0.69 -0.42 -5.54
C ARG A 9 -0.91 0.66 -4.50
N ILE A 10 -1.39 0.28 -3.32
CA ILE A 10 -1.80 1.20 -2.25
C ILE A 10 -0.63 1.58 -1.35
N SER A 11 0.14 0.59 -0.92
CA SER A 11 1.31 0.80 -0.09
C SER A 11 2.15 -0.47 -0.05
N ASP A 12 3.34 -0.35 0.52
CA ASP A 12 4.06 -1.53 0.99
C ASP A 12 3.23 -2.20 2.11
N SER A 13 2.97 -3.50 1.95
CA SER A 13 2.26 -4.32 2.95
C SER A 13 3.12 -4.59 4.17
N LEU A 14 4.42 -4.70 3.93
CA LEU A 14 5.46 -4.97 4.90
C LEU A 14 6.26 -3.69 5.05
N GLY A 15 6.40 -3.21 6.28
CA GLY A 15 7.24 -2.05 6.59
C GLY A 15 8.71 -2.25 6.15
N PRO A 16 9.59 -1.28 6.43
CA PRO A 16 11.00 -1.38 6.03
C PRO A 16 11.72 -2.59 6.65
N GLY A 17 11.30 -3.04 7.84
CA GLY A 17 11.93 -4.14 8.57
C GLY A 17 11.95 -5.47 7.80
N PRO A 18 10.79 -6.06 7.45
CA PRO A 18 10.77 -7.33 6.71
C PRO A 18 11.48 -7.29 5.35
N LYS A 19 11.51 -6.13 4.69
CA LYS A 19 12.27 -5.95 3.44
C LYS A 19 13.78 -6.03 3.68
N MET A 20 14.27 -5.39 4.75
CA MET A 20 15.69 -5.50 5.13
C MET A 20 16.06 -6.94 5.47
N VAL A 21 15.21 -7.65 6.20
CA VAL A 21 15.41 -9.09 6.48
C VAL A 21 15.49 -9.88 5.17
N GLY A 22 14.58 -9.64 4.23
CA GLY A 22 14.60 -10.27 2.91
C GLY A 22 15.92 -10.05 2.16
N ILE A 23 16.43 -8.81 2.15
CA ILE A 23 17.71 -8.47 1.50
C ILE A 23 18.87 -9.23 2.14
N VAL A 24 18.94 -9.25 3.48
CA VAL A 24 20.01 -9.98 4.21
C VAL A 24 19.95 -11.47 3.90
N VAL A 25 18.76 -12.06 3.85
CA VAL A 25 18.57 -13.47 3.49
C VAL A 25 19.05 -13.75 2.06
N VAL A 26 18.71 -12.88 1.09
CA VAL A 26 19.18 -13.02 -0.30
C VAL A 26 20.71 -12.94 -0.41
N LEU A 27 21.35 -12.08 0.38
CA LEU A 27 22.82 -12.01 0.44
C LEU A 27 23.42 -13.29 1.07
N ALA A 28 22.81 -13.82 2.13
CA ALA A 28 23.24 -15.06 2.77
C ALA A 28 23.12 -16.27 1.82
N VAL A 29 22.12 -16.28 0.94
CA VAL A 29 21.95 -17.29 -0.11
C VAL A 29 23.15 -17.33 -1.05
N ALA A 30 23.68 -16.17 -1.47
CA ALA A 30 24.85 -16.11 -2.36
C ALA A 30 26.08 -16.78 -1.73
N TYR A 31 26.25 -16.65 -0.41
CA TYR A 31 27.32 -17.31 0.34
C TYR A 31 27.09 -18.83 0.49
N LEU A 32 25.85 -19.24 0.79
CA LEU A 32 25.48 -20.64 1.06
C LEU A 32 25.31 -21.50 -0.20
N PHE A 33 25.24 -20.90 -1.39
CA PHE A 33 25.01 -21.61 -2.64
C PHE A 33 26.08 -22.68 -2.93
N ARG A 34 27.32 -22.42 -2.54
CA ARG A 34 28.46 -23.32 -2.77
C ARG A 34 28.41 -24.59 -1.89
N PRO A 35 28.25 -24.49 -0.55
CA PRO A 35 28.19 -25.69 0.30
C PRO A 35 26.83 -26.41 0.25
N HIS A 36 25.71 -25.70 0.13
CA HIS A 36 24.37 -26.27 0.29
C HIS A 36 23.36 -25.67 -0.70
N PRO A 37 23.36 -26.11 -1.98
CA PRO A 37 22.54 -25.51 -3.03
C PRO A 37 21.02 -25.66 -2.79
N LEU A 38 20.57 -26.80 -2.25
CA LEU A 38 19.15 -27.03 -1.91
C LEU A 38 18.65 -26.07 -0.83
N LEU A 39 19.44 -25.87 0.23
CA LEU A 39 19.11 -24.95 1.32
C LEU A 39 19.12 -23.50 0.81
N ALA A 40 20.11 -23.16 -0.02
CA ALA A 40 20.22 -21.84 -0.65
C ALA A 40 19.00 -21.53 -1.52
N LEU A 41 18.50 -22.49 -2.31
CA LEU A 41 17.29 -22.32 -3.10
C LEU A 41 16.05 -22.05 -2.23
N LEU A 42 15.88 -22.80 -1.13
CA LEU A 42 14.74 -22.62 -0.23
C LEU A 42 14.78 -21.25 0.45
N LEU A 43 15.95 -20.84 0.93
CA LEU A 43 16.18 -19.52 1.51
C LEU A 43 15.97 -18.39 0.48
N LEU A 44 16.32 -18.59 -0.78
CA LEU A 44 16.07 -17.61 -1.85
C LEU A 44 14.58 -17.31 -1.98
N VAL A 45 13.74 -18.35 -2.03
CA VAL A 45 12.29 -18.20 -2.15
C VAL A 45 11.74 -17.43 -0.95
N ILE A 46 12.17 -17.78 0.27
CA ILE A 46 11.74 -17.10 1.50
C ILE A 46 12.21 -15.63 1.53
N GLY A 47 13.44 -15.35 1.10
CA GLY A 47 14.00 -14.00 1.06
C GLY A 47 13.32 -13.10 0.03
N LEU A 48 12.84 -13.67 -1.07
CA LEU A 48 12.12 -12.94 -2.12
C LEU A 48 10.66 -12.61 -1.75
N LEU A 49 9.99 -13.46 -0.96
CA LEU A 49 8.60 -13.23 -0.54
C LEU A 49 8.35 -11.81 0.01
N PRO A 50 9.09 -11.30 1.02
CA PRO A 50 8.83 -9.96 1.56
C PRO A 50 9.12 -8.83 0.57
N LEU A 51 9.87 -9.09 -0.51
CA LEU A 51 10.14 -8.13 -1.56
C LEU A 51 9.03 -8.08 -2.61
N LEU A 52 8.33 -9.20 -2.82
CA LEU A 52 7.26 -9.34 -3.82
C LEU A 52 5.87 -8.97 -3.26
N ILE A 53 5.67 -9.17 -1.95
CA ILE A 53 4.40 -8.89 -1.28
C ILE A 53 4.19 -7.37 -1.17
N HIS A 54 3.06 -6.89 -1.68
CA HIS A 54 2.62 -5.48 -1.54
C HIS A 54 1.10 -5.38 -1.37
N LYS A 55 0.58 -4.28 -0.80
CA LYS A 55 -0.87 -4.06 -0.74
C LYS A 55 -1.37 -3.51 -2.05
N CYS A 56 -2.51 -4.03 -2.50
CA CYS A 56 -3.17 -3.58 -3.71
C CYS A 56 -4.68 -3.47 -3.50
N ILE A 57 -5.29 -2.66 -4.35
CA ILE A 57 -6.73 -2.63 -4.57
C ILE A 57 -6.99 -2.91 -6.04
N GLU A 58 -7.94 -3.78 -6.28
CA GLU A 58 -8.40 -4.15 -7.60
C GLU A 58 -9.87 -3.80 -7.72
N PHE A 59 -10.24 -3.12 -8.78
CA PHE A 59 -11.63 -2.81 -9.13
C PHE A 59 -12.01 -3.60 -10.37
N ASP A 60 -12.99 -4.48 -10.26
CA ASP A 60 -13.62 -5.16 -11.39
C ASP A 60 -14.96 -4.48 -11.65
N LEU A 61 -14.95 -3.47 -12.53
CA LEU A 61 -16.11 -2.66 -12.85
C LEU A 61 -17.17 -3.45 -13.63
N TYR A 62 -16.77 -4.54 -14.30
CA TYR A 62 -17.70 -5.41 -15.03
C TYR A 62 -18.53 -6.27 -14.08
N ARG A 63 -17.87 -6.84 -13.06
CA ARG A 63 -18.54 -7.66 -12.05
C ARG A 63 -19.14 -6.83 -10.92
N GLY A 64 -18.86 -5.53 -10.86
CA GLY A 64 -19.32 -4.63 -9.81
C GLY A 64 -18.74 -5.00 -8.45
N VAL A 65 -17.45 -5.38 -8.40
CA VAL A 65 -16.77 -5.75 -7.16
C VAL A 65 -15.42 -5.05 -7.04
N TYR A 66 -14.99 -4.81 -5.81
CA TYR A 66 -13.63 -4.38 -5.51
C TYR A 66 -12.98 -5.35 -4.53
N ARG A 67 -11.65 -5.47 -4.60
CA ARG A 67 -10.87 -6.36 -3.75
C ARG A 67 -9.71 -5.59 -3.14
N VAL A 68 -9.68 -5.53 -1.81
CA VAL A 68 -8.55 -4.98 -1.05
C VAL A 68 -7.76 -6.12 -0.47
N GLY A 69 -6.46 -6.14 -0.71
CA GLY A 69 -5.65 -7.27 -0.29
C GLY A 69 -4.15 -7.11 -0.49
N VAL A 70 -3.49 -8.27 -0.45
CA VAL A 70 -2.07 -8.43 -0.72
C VAL A 70 -1.89 -8.98 -2.12
N CYS A 71 -1.12 -8.29 -2.94
CA CYS A 71 -0.65 -8.81 -4.21
C CYS A 71 0.62 -9.64 -3.96
N LEU A 72 0.60 -10.89 -4.42
CA LEU A 72 1.76 -11.76 -4.48
C LEU A 72 1.91 -12.25 -5.93
N ALA A 73 3.07 -11.99 -6.53
CA ALA A 73 3.38 -12.41 -7.90
C ALA A 73 2.29 -12.06 -8.93
N GLY A 74 1.68 -10.88 -8.81
CA GLY A 74 0.63 -10.39 -9.73
C GLY A 74 -0.79 -10.88 -9.42
N LYS A 75 -0.99 -11.69 -8.37
CA LYS A 75 -2.30 -12.16 -7.94
C LYS A 75 -2.74 -11.48 -6.65
N THR A 76 -3.92 -10.88 -6.65
CA THR A 76 -4.52 -10.22 -5.48
C THR A 76 -5.22 -11.23 -4.57
N PHE A 77 -4.72 -11.38 -3.34
CA PHE A 77 -5.35 -12.15 -2.28
C PHE A 77 -6.00 -11.19 -1.28
N GLY A 78 -7.32 -11.18 -1.24
CA GLY A 78 -8.08 -10.25 -0.41
C GLY A 78 -9.57 -10.57 -0.42
N ARG A 79 -10.32 -9.84 0.38
CA ARG A 79 -11.78 -9.97 0.43
C ARG A 79 -12.38 -9.27 -0.78
N GLU A 80 -13.23 -9.97 -1.53
CA GLU A 80 -14.10 -9.35 -2.52
C GLU A 80 -15.30 -8.72 -1.82
N GLU A 81 -15.57 -7.47 -2.16
CA GLU A 81 -16.70 -6.71 -1.66
C GLU A 81 -17.43 -6.08 -2.84
N PRO A 82 -18.76 -5.88 -2.74
CA PRO A 82 -19.52 -5.21 -3.77
C PRO A 82 -18.98 -3.79 -3.97
N TYR A 83 -18.90 -3.34 -5.22
CA TYR A 83 -18.45 -1.99 -5.57
C TYR A 83 -19.68 -1.06 -5.67
N PRO A 84 -19.92 -0.22 -4.65
CA PRO A 84 -21.10 0.67 -4.65
C PRO A 84 -20.92 1.90 -5.55
N GLY A 85 -19.77 2.04 -6.22
CA GLY A 85 -19.37 3.28 -6.89
C GLY A 85 -18.54 4.19 -5.99
N VAL A 86 -17.96 5.22 -6.60
CA VAL A 86 -17.07 6.17 -5.92
C VAL A 86 -17.76 7.50 -5.80
N ASP A 87 -17.79 8.04 -4.59
CA ASP A 87 -18.30 9.38 -4.30
C ASP A 87 -17.21 10.41 -4.64
N PHE A 88 -16.08 10.34 -3.93
CA PHE A 88 -14.89 11.15 -4.24
C PHE A 88 -13.63 10.54 -3.64
N LEU A 89 -12.49 10.89 -4.22
CA LEU A 89 -11.18 10.67 -3.63
C LEU A 89 -10.80 11.91 -2.82
N PHE A 90 -10.08 11.73 -1.72
CA PHE A 90 -9.66 12.87 -0.92
C PHE A 90 -8.30 12.70 -0.29
N LEU A 91 -7.63 13.82 -0.06
CA LEU A 91 -6.34 13.90 0.60
C LEU A 91 -6.48 14.54 1.98
N LYS A 92 -5.93 13.89 3.00
CA LYS A 92 -5.89 14.41 4.36
C LYS A 92 -4.46 14.52 4.87
N LYS A 93 -4.13 15.63 5.51
CA LYS A 93 -2.86 15.78 6.24
C LYS A 93 -3.00 15.16 7.62
N ASN A 94 -2.16 14.17 7.92
CA ASN A 94 -2.11 13.51 9.22
C ASN A 94 -0.74 13.69 9.87
N ARG A 95 -0.72 13.80 11.20
CA ARG A 95 0.50 13.79 12.01
C ARG A 95 0.59 12.40 12.65
N HIS A 96 1.55 11.61 12.22
CA HIS A 96 1.84 10.32 12.81
C HIS A 96 2.92 10.48 13.87
N ILE A 97 2.60 10.18 15.12
CA ILE A 97 3.57 10.16 16.22
C ILE A 97 3.85 8.70 16.50
N THR A 98 5.11 8.29 16.31
CA THR A 98 5.56 6.94 16.66
C THR A 98 6.42 7.06 17.91
N GLU A 99 5.90 6.58 19.03
CA GLU A 99 6.63 6.50 20.27
C GLU A 99 7.44 5.21 20.28
N THR A 100 8.75 5.33 20.43
CA THR A 100 9.64 4.18 20.63
C THR A 100 10.15 4.22 22.06
N GLN A 101 9.65 3.29 22.87
CA GLN A 101 10.12 3.12 24.24
C GLN A 101 11.12 1.96 24.29
N THR A 102 12.34 2.28 24.67
CA THR A 102 13.36 1.29 25.05
C THR A 102 13.53 1.30 26.56
N ARG A 103 14.21 0.28 27.11
CA ARG A 103 14.46 0.17 28.56
C ARG A 103 15.19 1.38 29.16
N TYR A 104 15.90 2.18 28.33
CA TYR A 104 16.74 3.29 28.78
C TYR A 104 16.38 4.65 28.18
N ALA A 105 15.49 4.72 27.18
CA ALA A 105 15.13 5.98 26.53
C ALA A 105 13.75 5.90 25.83
N ARG A 106 13.05 7.03 25.84
CA ARG A 106 11.84 7.28 25.04
C ARG A 106 12.19 8.25 23.92
N PHE A 107 11.86 7.87 22.68
CA PHE A 107 12.02 8.73 21.50
C PHE A 107 10.67 8.89 20.81
N ASP A 108 10.27 10.13 20.57
CA ASP A 108 9.06 10.45 19.82
C ASP A 108 9.45 10.88 18.40
N ASN A 109 9.14 10.02 17.43
CA ASN A 109 9.32 10.36 16.03
C ASN A 109 8.02 10.93 15.46
N VAL A 110 8.02 12.23 15.19
CA VAL A 110 6.90 12.93 14.57
C VAL A 110 7.10 12.96 13.06
N ALA A 111 6.20 12.33 12.31
CA ALA A 111 6.18 12.38 10.86
C ALA A 111 4.85 12.99 10.37
N ILE A 112 4.93 13.98 9.48
CA ILE A 112 3.78 14.48 8.75
C ILE A 112 3.59 13.60 7.51
N THR A 113 2.39 13.05 7.33
CA THR A 113 2.02 12.29 6.14
C THR A 113 0.78 12.87 5.48
N PHE A 114 0.70 12.71 4.17
CA PHE A 114 -0.45 12.98 3.34
C PHE A 114 -1.09 11.65 3.00
N ASP A 115 -2.23 11.40 3.62
CA ASP A 115 -2.98 10.16 3.50
C ASP A 115 -4.11 10.37 2.47
N GLY A 116 -4.04 9.63 1.37
CA GLY A 116 -5.06 9.63 0.32
C GLY A 116 -6.07 8.52 0.55
N PHE A 117 -7.34 8.83 0.37
CA PHE A 117 -8.47 7.93 0.60
C PHE A 117 -9.42 7.94 -0.59
N ILE A 118 -10.16 6.84 -0.72
CA ILE A 118 -11.36 6.77 -1.54
C ILE A 118 -12.57 6.66 -0.64
N LYS A 119 -13.59 7.48 -0.91
CA LYS A 119 -14.91 7.37 -0.30
C LYS A 119 -15.84 6.72 -1.30
N PHE A 120 -16.40 5.60 -0.89
CA PHE A 120 -17.39 4.86 -1.64
C PHE A 120 -18.79 5.45 -1.43
N ALA A 121 -19.71 5.19 -2.35
CA ALA A 121 -21.07 5.72 -2.30
C ALA A 121 -21.88 5.22 -1.08
N ASP A 122 -21.52 4.08 -0.52
CA ASP A 122 -22.08 3.51 0.73
C ASP A 122 -21.53 4.20 2.00
N GLY A 123 -20.61 5.16 1.86
CA GLY A 123 -19.97 5.86 2.97
C GLY A 123 -18.68 5.20 3.48
N THR A 124 -18.34 4.01 2.99
CA THR A 124 -17.10 3.31 3.35
C THR A 124 -15.88 4.08 2.86
N LYS A 125 -14.80 4.08 3.66
CA LYS A 125 -13.55 4.77 3.32
C LYS A 125 -12.41 3.76 3.28
N ALA A 126 -11.66 3.73 2.18
CA ALA A 126 -10.45 2.93 2.09
C ALA A 126 -9.21 3.82 1.93
N LEU A 127 -8.18 3.52 2.71
CA LEU A 127 -6.87 4.17 2.59
C LEU A 127 -6.20 3.69 1.30
N LEU A 128 -5.85 4.63 0.43
CA LEU A 128 -5.25 4.37 -0.87
C LEU A 128 -3.74 4.62 -0.91
N ILE A 129 -3.25 5.62 -0.19
CA ILE A 129 -1.81 5.94 -0.19
C ILE A 129 -1.45 6.70 1.08
N ARG A 130 -0.23 6.49 1.57
CA ARG A 130 0.37 7.27 2.65
C ARG A 130 1.79 7.67 2.24
N VAL A 131 2.01 8.95 2.01
CA VAL A 131 3.31 9.49 1.58
C VAL A 131 3.64 10.79 2.30
N LYS A 132 4.93 11.12 2.40
CA LYS A 132 5.38 12.40 2.99
C LYS A 132 5.24 13.59 2.04
N ASP A 133 5.03 13.33 0.76
CA ASP A 133 5.00 14.33 -0.30
C ASP A 133 3.56 14.50 -0.82
N LYS A 134 3.00 15.71 -0.64
CA LYS A 134 1.65 16.08 -1.08
C LYS A 134 1.48 15.91 -2.58
N GLN A 135 2.46 16.31 -3.39
CA GLN A 135 2.36 16.26 -4.85
C GLN A 135 2.29 14.82 -5.34
N LYS A 136 3.07 13.91 -4.75
CA LYS A 136 2.99 12.48 -5.06
C LYS A 136 1.62 11.90 -4.74
N ALA A 137 1.03 12.29 -3.61
CA ALA A 137 -0.30 11.83 -3.23
C ALA A 137 -1.37 12.35 -4.20
N ILE A 138 -1.34 13.64 -4.54
CA ILE A 138 -2.27 14.26 -5.50
C ILE A 138 -2.14 13.61 -6.87
N GLN A 139 -0.91 13.37 -7.35
CA GLN A 139 -0.69 12.74 -8.65
C GLN A 139 -1.24 11.31 -8.68
N PHE A 140 -1.06 10.54 -7.59
CA PHE A 140 -1.61 9.20 -7.47
C PHE A 140 -3.14 9.20 -7.46
N LEU A 141 -3.76 10.04 -6.62
CA LEU A 141 -5.21 10.18 -6.54
C LEU A 141 -5.79 10.69 -7.86
N GLY A 142 -5.16 11.66 -8.51
CA GLY A 142 -5.61 12.23 -9.78
C GLY A 142 -5.64 11.21 -10.92
N ARG A 143 -4.67 10.29 -10.98
CA ARG A 143 -4.69 9.18 -11.95
C ARG A 143 -5.90 8.27 -11.70
N MET A 144 -6.08 7.84 -10.45
CA MET A 144 -7.18 6.94 -10.08
C MET A 144 -8.56 7.61 -10.27
N ALA A 145 -8.68 8.88 -9.91
CA ALA A 145 -9.88 9.68 -10.10
C ALA A 145 -10.27 9.81 -11.57
N LYS A 146 -9.29 9.98 -12.47
CA LYS A 146 -9.54 9.99 -13.91
C LYS A 146 -10.05 8.64 -14.43
N ASP A 147 -9.49 7.54 -13.93
CA ASP A 147 -9.89 6.19 -14.34
C ASP A 147 -11.29 5.81 -13.81
N LEU A 148 -11.62 6.27 -12.60
CA LEU A 148 -12.90 6.02 -11.91
C LEU A 148 -13.97 7.09 -12.16
N GLU A 149 -13.65 8.13 -12.94
CA GLU A 149 -14.52 9.28 -13.21
C GLU A 149 -15.04 9.97 -11.93
N ALA A 150 -14.15 10.13 -10.95
CA ALA A 150 -14.44 10.72 -9.66
C ALA A 150 -13.67 12.04 -9.44
N GLU A 151 -14.11 12.83 -8.48
CA GLU A 151 -13.41 14.07 -8.09
C GLU A 151 -12.32 13.79 -7.05
N VAL A 152 -11.27 14.62 -7.04
CA VAL A 152 -10.26 14.66 -5.96
C VAL A 152 -10.47 15.91 -5.11
N ARG A 153 -10.68 15.74 -3.79
CA ARG A 153 -10.83 16.83 -2.83
C ARG A 153 -9.60 16.94 -1.94
N ASP A 154 -9.03 18.13 -1.83
CA ASP A 154 -7.87 18.40 -0.98
C ASP A 154 -8.32 18.96 0.38
N PHE A 155 -8.15 18.18 1.45
CA PHE A 155 -8.43 18.60 2.83
C PHE A 155 -7.14 18.82 3.64
N THR A 156 -6.01 19.14 2.98
CA THR A 156 -4.73 19.34 3.66
C THR A 156 -4.54 20.75 4.25
N GLU A 157 -5.29 21.74 3.75
CA GLU A 157 -5.17 23.16 4.12
C GLU A 157 -6.34 23.65 5.00
N GLY A 158 -7.38 22.82 5.18
CA GLY A 158 -8.56 23.18 5.97
C GLY A 158 -8.43 22.79 7.44
N HIS A 159 -8.39 23.80 8.33
CA HIS A 159 -8.93 23.68 9.67
C HIS A 159 -10.44 23.45 9.56
N TYR A 160 -10.90 22.20 9.65
CA TYR A 160 -12.30 21.92 9.91
C TYR A 160 -12.41 20.83 10.97
N TYR A 161 -12.83 21.34 12.13
CA TYR A 161 -13.41 20.76 13.35
C TYR A 161 -13.62 19.24 13.41
#